data_AF-A0A1W9QSI3-F1
#
_entry.id   AF-A0A1W9QSI3-F1
#
_cell.length_a   1.000
_cell.length_b   1.000
_cell.length_c   1.000
_cell.angle_alpha   90.00
_cell.angle_beta   90.00
_cell.angle_gamma   90.00
#
_symmetry.space_group_name_H-M   'P 1'
#
loop_
_entity.id
_entity.type
_entity.pdbx_description
1 polymer ?
#
loop_
_entity_poly.entity_id
_entity_poly.type
_entity_poly.pdbx_seq_one_letter_code
_entity_poly.pdbx_strand_id
1 'polypeptide(L)' 'MTSIFRGDSSSAKAGFGMTGTDGMAVVLFDVFGREVTRKEVVSEKTVFYLRGVENGVYFYHIEIKDKWYSGKVVVQR' A
#
# COMPACT_ATOMS: atom_id res chain seq x y z
N MET A 1 -11.59 -6.73 45.62
CA MET A 1 -11.91 -5.85 44.47
C MET A 1 -12.02 -6.73 43.24
N THR A 2 -13.25 -7.01 42.83
CA THR A 2 -13.56 -7.87 41.67
C THR A 2 -14.39 -7.01 40.74
N SER A 3 -13.91 -6.74 39.53
CA SER A 3 -14.72 -6.08 38.50
C SER A 3 -14.86 -7.01 37.31
N ILE A 4 -16.12 -7.40 37.08
CA ILE A 4 -16.59 -8.25 35.98
C ILE A 4 -17.16 -7.28 34.95
N PHE A 5 -16.57 -7.20 33.77
CA PHE A 5 -17.19 -6.50 32.63
C PHE A 5 -17.90 -7.52 31.74
N ARG A 6 -19.24 -7.50 31.82
CA ARG A 6 -20.14 -8.00 30.77
C ARG A 6 -20.60 -6.78 29.96
N GLY A 7 -20.43 -6.85 28.65
CA GLY A 7 -21.01 -5.93 27.68
C GLY A 7 -21.12 -6.67 26.35
N ASP A 8 -22.33 -7.12 26.06
CA ASP A 8 -22.70 -7.95 24.92
C ASP A 8 -23.14 -7.06 23.72
N SER A 9 -22.79 -7.55 22.53
CA SER A 9 -23.34 -7.38 21.18
C SER A 9 -23.83 -6.03 20.58
N SER A 10 -23.21 -5.76 19.42
CA SER A 10 -23.82 -5.42 18.11
C SER A 10 -24.02 -3.95 17.71
N SER A 11 -23.24 -3.50 16.72
CA SER A 11 -23.69 -3.42 15.31
C SER A 11 -22.69 -2.64 14.46
N ALA A 12 -21.88 -3.36 13.68
CA ALA A 12 -21.23 -2.80 12.49
C ALA A 12 -21.04 -3.94 11.48
N LYS A 13 -22.04 -4.14 10.62
CA LYS A 13 -21.87 -4.87 9.36
C LYS A 13 -21.52 -3.85 8.27
N ALA A 14 -20.24 -3.83 7.90
CA ALA A 14 -19.70 -3.47 6.60
C ALA A 14 -18.29 -4.09 6.60
N GLY A 15 -17.97 -5.16 5.89
CA GLY A 15 -18.14 -5.39 4.46
C GLY A 15 -16.72 -5.55 3.89
N PHE A 16 -16.37 -6.77 3.46
CA PHE A 16 -15.10 -7.22 2.87
C PHE A 16 -13.86 -7.18 3.79
N GLY A 17 -13.57 -8.34 4.39
CA GLY A 17 -12.33 -8.60 5.08
C GLY A 17 -11.17 -8.91 4.11
N MET A 18 -10.08 -8.16 4.26
CA MET A 18 -8.72 -8.66 4.16
C MET A 18 -7.92 -7.99 5.28
N THR A 19 -7.85 -8.62 6.45
CA THR A 19 -6.89 -8.27 7.49
C THR A 19 -5.54 -8.85 7.08
N GLY A 20 -4.64 -8.04 6.48
CA GLY A 20 -3.30 -8.55 6.14
C GLY A 20 -2.48 -7.74 5.15
N THR A 21 -2.50 -6.40 5.20
CA THR A 21 -1.55 -5.56 4.44
C THR A 21 -0.58 -4.79 5.33
N ASP A 22 -0.46 -5.16 6.61
CA ASP A 22 0.49 -4.54 7.53
C ASP A 22 1.92 -4.71 6.98
N GLY A 23 2.52 -3.60 6.54
CA GLY A 23 3.91 -3.54 6.08
C GLY A 23 4.15 -3.55 4.56
N MET A 24 3.12 -3.69 3.71
CA MET A 24 3.31 -3.68 2.25
C MET A 24 3.38 -2.26 1.68
N ALA A 25 4.41 -1.95 0.91
CA ALA A 25 4.54 -0.66 0.23
C ALA A 25 5.07 -0.82 -1.19
N VAL A 26 4.55 0.03 -2.08
CA VAL A 26 5.12 0.25 -3.42
C VAL A 26 6.13 1.38 -3.30
N VAL A 27 7.36 1.15 -3.73
CA VAL A 27 8.40 2.19 -3.83
C VAL A 27 8.71 2.43 -5.30
N LEU A 28 8.83 3.71 -5.66
CA LEU A 28 9.18 4.17 -7.00
C LEU A 28 10.59 4.75 -7.00
N PHE A 29 11.41 4.31 -7.96
CA PHE A 29 12.77 4.77 -8.18
C PHE A 29 12.91 5.43 -9.54
N ASP A 30 13.82 6.40 -9.63
CA ASP A 30 14.26 6.92 -10.91
C ASP A 30 15.28 5.98 -11.59
N VAL A 31 15.73 6.35 -12.79
CA VAL A 31 16.72 5.57 -13.57
C VAL A 31 18.08 5.44 -12.90
N PHE A 32 18.36 6.25 -11.88
CA PHE A 32 19.60 6.22 -11.09
C PHE A 32 19.43 5.40 -9.80
N GLY A 33 18.26 4.77 -9.59
CA GLY A 33 17.97 3.98 -8.40
C GLY A 33 17.66 4.82 -7.16
N ARG A 34 17.43 6.13 -7.30
CA ARG A 34 17.05 6.99 -6.18
C ARG A 34 15.57 6.84 -5.92
N GLU A 35 15.19 6.66 -4.66
CA GLU A 35 13.79 6.65 -4.25
C GLU A 35 13.16 8.02 -4.52
N VAL A 36 12.07 8.00 -5.28
CA VAL A 36 11.28 9.19 -5.63
C VAL A 36 10.08 9.31 -4.70
N THR A 37 9.39 8.20 -4.46
CA THR A 37 8.20 8.17 -3.61
C THR A 37 7.87 6.76 -3.15
N ARG A 38 7.13 6.66 -2.06
CA ARG A 38 6.64 5.42 -1.46
C ARG A 38 5.16 5.55 -1.13
N LYS A 39 4.39 4.48 -1.37
CA LYS A 39 2.97 4.39 -1.02
C LYS A 39 2.67 3.07 -0.35
N GLU A 40 2.08 3.15 0.84
CA GLU A 40 1.54 1.98 1.54
C GLU A 40 0.33 1.40 0.82
N VAL A 41 0.28 0.07 0.77
CA VAL A 41 -0.84 -0.69 0.23
C VAL A 41 -1.83 -0.93 1.37
N VAL A 42 -2.96 -0.24 1.31
CA VAL A 42 -3.99 -0.26 2.37
C VAL A 42 -5.16 -1.17 2.05
N SER A 43 -5.28 -1.60 0.80
CA SER A 43 -6.36 -2.44 0.30
C SER A 43 -5.92 -3.21 -0.94
N GLU A 44 -6.66 -4.27 -1.28
CA GLU A 44 -6.44 -5.11 -2.47
C GLU A 44 -6.24 -4.28 -3.75
N LYS A 45 -7.04 -3.22 -3.90
CA LYS A 45 -6.84 -2.19 -4.92
C LYS A 45 -6.30 -0.93 -4.27
N THR A 46 -5.09 -0.53 -4.65
CA THR A 46 -4.47 0.72 -4.20
C THR A 46 -4.17 1.60 -5.41
N VAL A 47 -4.58 2.87 -5.36
CA VAL A 47 -4.29 3.85 -6.40
C VAL A 47 -3.09 4.70 -5.98
N PHE A 48 -2.07 4.77 -6.83
CA PHE A 48 -0.88 5.56 -6.61
C PHE A 48 -0.90 6.78 -7.54
N TYR A 49 -1.16 7.96 -6.99
CA TYR A 49 -1.14 9.21 -7.74
C TYR A 49 0.29 9.71 -7.97
N LEU A 50 0.72 9.81 -9.23
CA LEU A 50 2.02 10.33 -9.64
C LEU A 50 1.97 11.84 -9.95
N ARG A 51 1.08 12.57 -9.28
CA ARG A 51 0.95 14.02 -9.44
C ARG A 51 2.12 14.70 -8.74
N GLY A 52 2.90 15.49 -9.48
CA GLY A 52 4.14 16.10 -8.99
C GLY A 52 5.41 15.33 -9.36
N VAL A 53 5.30 14.08 -9.81
CA VAL A 53 6.43 13.36 -10.42
C VAL A 53 6.70 13.96 -11.80
N GLU A 54 7.98 14.17 -12.14
CA GLU A 54 8.42 14.70 -13.42
C GLU A 54 8.18 13.69 -14.57
N ASN A 55 8.25 14.17 -15.80
CA ASN A 55 8.19 13.28 -16.95
C ASN A 55 9.46 12.43 -17.03
N GLY A 56 9.32 11.13 -17.22
CA GLY A 56 10.47 10.23 -17.23
C GLY A 56 10.12 8.76 -17.13
N VAL A 57 11.17 7.94 -17.08
CA VAL A 57 11.07 6.49 -16.86
C VAL A 57 11.38 6.21 -15.41
N TYR A 58 10.52 5.43 -14.78
CA TYR A 58 10.63 5.03 -13.39
C TYR A 58 10.46 3.53 -13.24
N PHE A 59 11.01 3.00 -12.16
CA PHE A 59 10.89 1.59 -11.79
C PHE A 59 10.18 1.50 -10.46
N TYR A 60 9.31 0.52 -10.30
CA TYR A 60 8.71 0.24 -9.00
C TYR A 60 9.05 -1.18 -8.55
N HIS A 61 9.06 -1.38 -7.25
CA HIS A 61 9.01 -2.70 -6.64
C HIS A 61 7.97 -2.75 -5.52
N ILE A 62 7.48 -3.95 -5.26
CA ILE A 62 6.61 -4.25 -4.13
C ILE A 62 6.90 -5.68 -3.68
N GLU A 63 6.94 -5.87 -2.37
CA GLU A 63 7.02 -7.18 -1.75
C GLU A 63 5.63 -7.61 -1.27
N ILE A 64 5.18 -8.79 -1.73
CA ILE A 64 3.89 -9.38 -1.34
C ILE A 64 4.16 -10.83 -0.98
N LYS A 65 3.94 -11.20 0.29
CA LYS A 65 4.10 -12.59 0.78
C LYS A 65 5.48 -13.18 0.40
N ASP A 66 6.54 -12.47 0.75
CA ASP A 66 7.95 -12.83 0.48
C ASP A 66 8.31 -12.98 -1.01
N LYS A 67 7.49 -12.41 -1.90
CA LYS A 67 7.76 -12.34 -3.34
C LYS A 67 7.93 -10.90 -3.78
N TRP A 68 9.02 -10.67 -4.51
CA TRP A 68 9.32 -9.40 -5.13
C TRP A 68 8.67 -9.30 -6.49
N TYR A 69 7.86 -8.26 -6.66
CA TYR A 69 7.31 -7.85 -7.95
C TYR A 69 7.97 -6.54 -8.33
N SER A 70 8.32 -6.40 -9.60
CA SER A 70 8.91 -5.17 -10.13
C SER A 70 8.31 -4.84 -11.48
N GLY A 71 8.41 -3.56 -11.85
CA GLY A 71 7.96 -3.10 -13.15
C GLY A 71 8.50 -1.74 -13.51
N LYS A 72 8.20 -1.33 -14.72
CA LYS A 72 8.59 -0.04 -15.29
C LYS A 72 7.32 0.77 -15.57
N VAL A 73 7.36 2.05 -15.25
CA VAL A 73 6.31 3.01 -15.59
C VAL A 73 6.94 4.21 -16.30
N VAL A 74 6.25 4.71 -17.32
CA VAL A 74 6.62 5.95 -17.99
C VAL A 74 5.61 7.00 -17.57
N VAL A 75 6.09 8.07 -16.97
CA VAL A 75 5.27 9.25 -16.66
C VAL A 75 5.46 10.23 -17.80
N GLN A 76 4.36 10.53 -18.49
CA GLN A 76 4.31 11.52 -19.57
C GLN A 76 3.05 12.36 -19.40
N ARG A 77 3.20 13.68 -19.44
CA ARG A 77 2.12 14.66 -19.43
C ARG A 77 2.16 15.49 -20.70
#